data_AF-A0A504Y9Y3-F1
#
_entry.id   AF-A0A504Y9Y3-F1
#
_cell.length_a   1.000
_cell.length_b   1.000
_cell.length_c   1.000
_cell.angle_alpha   90.00
_cell.angle_beta   90.00
_cell.angle_gamma   90.00
#
_symmetry.space_group_name_H-M   'P 1'
#
loop_
_entity.id
_entity.type
_entity.pdbx_description
1 polymer ?
#
loop_
_entity_poly.entity_id
_entity_poly.type
_entity_poly.pdbx_seq_one_letter_code
_entity_poly.pdbx_strand_id
1 'polypeptide(L)'
;MTFEIDTIDSDDLVIGLVQIPPGKSSEELLDTSNPLMVKFLKKFFKRLGKNPGRSFSKPLPMNHEIGTFSFSTKDSASVHIPFVGKGSGGRWFLRHFPTQRLTLQQYDNT
;
A
#
# COMPACT_ATOMS: atom_id res chain seq x y z
N MET A 1 -15.95 -10.93 -7.98
CA MET A 1 -15.88 -11.90 -6.87
C MET A 1 -16.09 -11.13 -5.59
N THR A 2 -17.13 -11.46 -4.83
CA THR A 2 -17.39 -10.85 -3.52
C THR A 2 -16.64 -11.70 -2.51
N PHE A 3 -15.69 -11.10 -1.78
CA PHE A 3 -14.94 -11.80 -0.73
C PHE A 3 -15.71 -11.68 0.59
N GLU A 4 -15.95 -12.80 1.28
CA GLU A 4 -16.55 -12.81 2.63
C GLU A 4 -15.44 -12.69 3.66
N ILE A 5 -15.51 -11.69 4.55
CA ILE A 5 -14.38 -11.29 5.42
C ILE A 5 -13.89 -12.39 6.38
N ASP A 6 -14.76 -13.31 6.77
CA ASP A 6 -14.48 -14.45 7.64
C ASP A 6 -13.82 -15.62 6.90
N THR A 7 -13.89 -15.63 5.57
CA THR A 7 -13.23 -16.63 4.69
C THR A 7 -11.90 -16.15 4.12
N ILE A 8 -11.59 -14.87 4.26
CA ILE A 8 -10.32 -14.29 3.83
C ILE A 8 -9.21 -14.78 4.76
N ASP A 9 -8.19 -15.45 4.24
CA ASP A 9 -6.95 -15.58 5.00
C ASP A 9 -6.24 -14.22 5.03
N SER A 10 -5.90 -13.73 6.22
CA SER A 10 -5.14 -12.48 6.35
C SER A 10 -3.75 -12.61 5.74
N ASP A 11 -3.20 -13.82 5.66
CA ASP A 11 -1.88 -14.08 5.08
C ASP A 11 -1.92 -14.07 3.54
N ASP A 12 -3.10 -14.17 2.93
CA ASP A 12 -3.30 -14.07 1.48
C ASP A 12 -3.39 -12.62 0.99
N LEU A 13 -3.56 -11.65 1.90
CA LEU A 13 -3.73 -10.24 1.56
C LEU A 13 -2.48 -9.43 1.87
N VAL A 14 -2.06 -8.63 0.90
CA VAL A 14 -1.05 -7.59 1.11
C VAL A 14 -1.74 -6.25 1.16
N ILE A 15 -1.83 -5.67 2.35
CA ILE A 15 -2.40 -4.34 2.57
C ILE A 15 -1.27 -3.38 2.96
N GLY A 16 -1.12 -2.30 2.20
CA GLY A 16 -0.19 -1.21 2.51
C GLY A 16 -0.92 0.09 2.75
N LEU A 17 -0.57 0.78 3.83
CA LEU A 17 -1.02 2.15 4.07
C LEU A 17 0.03 3.11 3.58
N VAL A 18 -0.34 3.98 2.66
CA VAL A 18 0.55 5.03 2.18
C VAL A 18 0.22 6.32 2.90
N GLN A 19 1.19 6.89 3.60
CA GLN A 19 1.08 8.25 4.08
C GLN A 19 1.49 9.23 2.97
N ILE A 20 0.56 10.12 2.59
CA ILE A 20 0.83 11.19 1.63
C ILE A 20 1.59 12.33 2.35
N PRO A 21 2.70 12.84 1.77
CA PRO A 21 3.42 13.98 2.35
C PRO A 21 2.56 15.24 2.45
N PRO A 22 2.81 16.12 3.43
CA PRO A 22 2.10 17.40 3.53
C PRO A 22 2.20 18.23 2.24
N GLY A 23 1.09 18.85 1.84
CA GLY A 23 1.03 19.69 0.63
C GLY A 23 0.97 18.92 -0.69
N LYS A 24 0.90 17.58 -0.66
CA LYS A 24 0.70 16.72 -1.82
C LYS A 24 -0.66 16.03 -1.78
N SER A 25 -1.21 15.68 -2.94
CA SER A 25 -2.43 14.87 -3.02
C SER A 25 -2.15 13.41 -3.43
N SER A 26 -3.07 12.51 -3.10
CA SER A 26 -3.01 11.12 -3.56
C SER A 26 -3.13 11.02 -5.08
N GLU A 27 -3.92 11.88 -5.69
CA GLU A 27 -4.15 11.92 -7.13
C GLU A 27 -2.88 12.38 -7.86
N GLU A 28 -2.14 13.33 -7.28
CA GLU A 28 -0.86 13.80 -7.82
C GLU A 28 0.21 12.70 -7.78
N LEU A 29 0.31 11.97 -6.66
CA LEU A 29 1.41 11.02 -6.44
C LEU A 29 1.09 9.59 -6.89
N LEU A 30 -0.17 9.19 -6.86
CA LEU A 30 -0.64 7.82 -7.06
C LEU A 30 -1.77 7.72 -8.09
N ASP A 31 -1.72 8.56 -9.13
CA ASP A 31 -2.70 8.54 -10.22
C ASP A 31 -2.87 7.14 -10.82
N THR A 32 -3.98 6.49 -10.49
CA THR A 32 -4.31 5.16 -11.02
C THR A 32 -4.87 5.19 -12.44
N SER A 33 -5.14 6.37 -13.01
CA SER A 33 -5.44 6.51 -14.43
C SER A 33 -4.19 6.30 -15.29
N ASN A 34 -3.00 6.55 -14.73
CA ASN A 34 -1.72 6.29 -15.37
C ASN A 34 -1.37 4.78 -15.37
N PRO A 35 -1.25 4.13 -16.55
CA PRO A 35 -0.94 2.70 -16.65
C PRO A 35 0.43 2.31 -16.06
N LEU A 36 1.41 3.22 -16.09
CA LEU A 36 2.73 2.99 -15.51
C LEU A 36 2.65 2.91 -13.98
N MET A 37 1.85 3.78 -13.37
CA MET A 37 1.60 3.76 -11.93
C MET A 37 0.91 2.47 -11.52
N VAL A 38 -0.17 2.07 -12.21
CA VAL A 38 -0.86 0.80 -11.93
C VAL A 38 0.08 -0.41 -12.04
N LYS A 39 0.91 -0.45 -13.08
CA LYS A 39 1.91 -1.51 -13.28
C LYS A 39 2.96 -1.51 -12.17
N PHE A 40 3.39 -0.34 -11.72
CA PHE A 40 4.32 -0.18 -10.61
C PHE A 40 3.71 -0.70 -9.30
N LEU A 41 2.51 -0.24 -8.93
CA LEU A 41 1.81 -0.65 -7.72
C LEU A 41 1.64 -2.18 -7.67
N LYS A 42 1.15 -2.79 -8.76
CA LYS A 42 1.01 -4.26 -8.88
C LYS A 42 2.34 -4.99 -8.63
N LYS A 43 3.44 -4.52 -9.22
CA LYS A 43 4.77 -5.14 -9.01
C LYS A 43 5.29 -4.92 -7.59
N PHE A 44 5.07 -3.74 -7.03
CA PHE A 44 5.47 -3.40 -5.68
C PHE A 44 4.79 -4.30 -4.65
N PHE A 45 3.45 -4.37 -4.68
CA PHE A 45 2.66 -5.19 -3.76
C PHE A 45 2.89 -6.69 -3.98
N LYS A 46 3.08 -7.15 -5.22
CA LYS A 46 3.49 -8.55 -5.48
C LYS A 46 4.84 -8.89 -4.86
N ARG A 47 5.80 -7.96 -4.91
CA ARG A 47 7.11 -8.16 -4.27
C ARG A 47 6.97 -8.19 -2.74
N LEU A 48 6.13 -7.31 -2.20
CA LEU A 48 5.86 -7.24 -0.77
C LEU A 48 5.23 -8.55 -0.26
N GLY A 49 4.19 -9.06 -0.91
CA GLY A 49 3.57 -10.34 -0.54
C GLY A 49 4.50 -11.54 -0.60
N LYS A 50 5.44 -11.56 -1.57
CA LYS A 50 6.43 -12.64 -1.65
C LYS A 50 7.46 -12.60 -0.51
N ASN A 51 7.74 -11.43 0.07
CA ASN A 51 8.78 -11.25 1.07
C ASN A 51 8.35 -10.18 2.09
N PRO A 52 7.34 -10.45 2.93
CA PRO A 52 6.77 -9.44 3.82
C PRO A 52 7.81 -8.91 4.82
N GLY A 53 8.71 -9.74 5.33
CA GLY A 53 9.76 -9.30 6.27
C GLY A 53 10.93 -8.52 5.64
N ARG A 54 10.97 -8.37 4.31
CA ARG A 54 12.11 -7.72 3.63
C ARG A 54 11.81 -6.25 3.40
N SER A 55 12.60 -5.38 4.01
CA SER A 55 12.53 -3.94 3.74
C SER A 55 13.10 -3.60 2.36
N PHE A 56 12.40 -2.75 1.60
CA PHE A 56 12.87 -2.21 0.33
C PHE A 56 12.26 -0.83 0.05
N SER A 57 12.89 -0.08 -0.84
CA SER A 57 12.36 1.16 -1.39
C SER A 57 12.40 1.15 -2.92
N LYS A 58 11.41 1.79 -3.54
CA LYS A 58 11.32 1.95 -5.00
C LYS A 58 10.82 3.35 -5.37
N PRO A 59 11.51 4.05 -6.30
CA PRO A 59 11.05 5.33 -6.79
C PRO A 59 9.74 5.16 -7.55
N LEU A 60 8.83 6.11 -7.38
CA LEU A 60 7.59 6.20 -8.14
C LEU A 60 7.89 6.54 -9.62
N PRO A 61 7.14 5.99 -10.58
CA PRO A 61 7.29 6.28 -11.99
C PRO A 61 6.63 7.62 -12.37
N MET A 62 7.06 8.71 -11.73
CA MET A 62 6.51 10.07 -11.93
C MET A 62 7.45 10.95 -12.73
N ASN A 63 6.91 12.05 -13.26
CA ASN A 63 7.69 13.07 -13.95
C ASN A 63 8.49 13.90 -12.93
N HIS A 64 9.78 14.11 -13.19
CA HIS A 64 10.72 14.68 -12.21
C HIS A 64 10.44 16.14 -11.81
N GLU A 65 9.56 16.84 -12.54
CA GLU A 65 9.17 18.23 -12.28
C GLU A 65 8.55 18.45 -10.89
N ILE A 66 7.94 17.39 -10.32
CA ILE A 66 7.24 17.44 -9.03
C ILE A 66 8.16 17.01 -7.86
N GLY A 67 9.37 16.52 -8.18
CA GLY A 67 10.30 15.89 -7.25
C GLY A 67 10.31 14.37 -7.38
N THR A 68 11.37 13.73 -6.87
CA THR A 68 11.49 12.26 -6.92
C THR A 68 10.98 11.65 -5.62
N PHE A 69 9.89 10.91 -5.68
CA PHE A 69 9.31 10.23 -4.52
C PHE A 69 9.60 8.73 -4.57
N SER A 70 9.74 8.09 -3.41
CA SER A 70 9.88 6.65 -3.31
C SER A 70 8.91 6.02 -2.31
N PHE A 71 8.36 4.86 -2.67
CA PHE A 71 7.69 3.98 -1.73
C PHE A 71 8.69 3.17 -0.94
N SER A 72 8.60 3.23 0.38
CA SER A 72 9.50 2.54 1.29
C SER A 72 8.73 1.70 2.32
N THR A 73 9.14 0.43 2.49
CA THR A 73 8.70 -0.47 3.57
C THR A 73 9.66 -0.44 4.76
N LYS A 74 10.60 0.51 4.80
CA LYS A 74 11.61 0.62 5.88
C LYS A 74 11.05 1.22 7.17
N ASP A 75 9.80 1.69 7.16
CA ASP A 75 9.15 2.13 8.39
C ASP A 75 8.88 0.89 9.26
N SER A 76 9.55 0.81 10.42
CA SER A 76 9.42 -0.31 11.36
C SER A 76 8.11 -0.28 12.14
N ALA A 77 7.31 0.78 12.01
CA ALA A 77 5.97 0.83 12.61
C ALA A 77 5.00 -0.05 11.80
N SER A 78 4.93 -1.33 12.16
CA SER A 78 3.82 -2.19 11.73
C SER A 78 2.52 -1.69 12.35
N VAL A 79 1.54 -1.40 11.50
CA VAL A 79 0.21 -0.98 11.92
C VAL A 79 -0.76 -2.14 11.70
N HIS A 80 -1.72 -2.29 12.61
CA HIS A 80 -2.86 -3.17 12.40
C HIS A 80 -4.03 -2.27 12.03
N ILE A 81 -4.67 -2.54 10.89
CA ILE A 81 -5.85 -1.77 10.49
C ILE A 81 -7.09 -2.57 10.85
N PRO A 82 -8.02 -2.01 11.64
CA PRO A 82 -9.36 -2.56 11.76
C PRO A 82 -10.10 -2.41 10.43
N PHE A 83 -10.60 -3.51 9.90
CA PHE A 83 -11.48 -3.54 8.74
C PHE A 83 -12.79 -4.23 9.10
N VAL A 84 -13.90 -3.65 8.66
CA VAL A 84 -15.25 -4.16 8.90
C VAL A 84 -15.85 -4.62 7.58
N GLY A 85 -16.45 -5.80 7.57
CA GLY A 85 -17.07 -6.36 6.38
C GLY A 85 -18.17 -7.36 6.73
N LYS A 86 -18.96 -7.72 5.71
CA LYS A 86 -19.90 -8.84 5.82
C LYS A 86 -19.14 -10.16 5.67
N GLY A 87 -19.44 -11.10 6.56
CA GLY A 87 -18.98 -12.48 6.47
C GLY A 87 -20.11 -13.42 6.03
N SER A 88 -19.80 -14.71 6.05
CA SER A 88 -20.72 -15.79 5.71
C SER A 88 -22.03 -15.69 6.53
N GLY A 89 -23.15 -15.85 5.84
CA GLY A 89 -24.49 -15.71 6.42
C GLY A 89 -24.91 -14.27 6.72
N GLY A 90 -24.21 -13.26 6.17
CA GLY A 90 -24.65 -11.85 6.22
C GLY A 90 -24.36 -11.11 7.52
N ARG A 91 -23.63 -11.73 8.45
CA ARG A 91 -23.19 -11.12 9.73
C ARG A 91 -22.05 -10.14 9.49
N TRP A 92 -21.93 -9.14 10.36
CA TRP A 92 -20.82 -8.19 10.35
C TRP A 92 -19.68 -8.68 11.22
N PHE A 93 -18.45 -8.55 10.72
CA PHE A 93 -17.22 -8.89 11.46
C PHE A 93 -16.26 -7.71 11.45
N LEU A 94 -15.51 -7.58 12.54
CA LEU A 94 -14.37 -6.68 12.68
C LEU A 94 -13.09 -7.55 12.71
N ARG A 95 -12.15 -7.29 11.79
CA ARG A 95 -10.86 -7.97 11.75
C ARG A 95 -9.71 -6.97 11.77
N HIS A 96 -8.60 -7.37 12.37
CA HIS A 96 -7.34 -6.63 12.29
C HIS A 96 -6.45 -7.32 11.26
N PHE A 97 -6.13 -6.65 10.17
CA PHE A 97 -5.15 -7.16 9.21
C PHE A 97 -3.75 -6.66 9.59
N PRO A 98 -2.73 -7.53 9.56
CA PRO A 98 -1.35 -7.09 9.60
C PRO A 98 -1.10 -6.18 8.39
N THR A 99 -0.66 -4.95 8.61
CA THR A 99 -0.39 -4.02 7.52
C THR A 99 0.99 -3.39 7.66
N GLN A 100 1.57 -3.05 6.51
CA GLN A 100 2.82 -2.30 6.49
C GLN A 100 2.54 -0.84 6.24
N ARG A 101 3.14 0.01 7.09
CA ARG A 101 3.20 1.44 6.83
C ARG A 101 4.21 1.68 5.71
N LEU A 102 3.71 2.26 4.63
CA LEU A 102 4.51 2.69 3.48
C LEU A 102 4.70 4.21 3.60
N THR A 103 5.96 4.62 3.53
CA THR A 103 6.30 6.04 3.51
C THR A 103 6.63 6.48 2.10
N LEU A 104 6.10 7.65 1.72
CA LEU A 104 6.52 8.39 0.54
C LEU A 104 7.58 9.39 0.97
N GLN A 105 8.82 9.17 0.54
CA GLN A 105 9.93 10.08 0.83
C GLN A 105 10.33 10.81 -0.45
N GLN A 106 10.39 12.13 -0.38
CA GLN A 106 10.99 12.98 -1.42
C GLN A 106 12.51 12.88 -1.29
N TYR A 107 13.18 12.67 -2.42
CA TYR A 107 14.62 12.84 -2.55
C TYR A 107 14.90 14.19 -3.21
N ASP A 108 15.73 15.00 -2.56
CA ASP A 108 16.36 16.14 -3.19
C ASP A 108 17.71 15.65 -3.74
N ASN A 109 17.95 15.84 -5.05
CA ASN A 109 19.27 15.64 -5.63
C ASN A 109 20.18 16.80 -5.19
N THR A 110 20.77 16.70 -4.01
CA THR A 110 21.97 17.48 -3.64
C THR A 110 23.23 16.68 -3.91
#